data_AF-A0A838U0U6-F1
#
_entry.id   AF-A0A838U0U6-F1
#
_cell.length_a   1.000
_cell.length_b   1.000
_cell.length_c   1.000
_cell.angle_alpha   90.00
_cell.angle_beta   90.00
_cell.angle_gamma   90.00
#
_symmetry.space_group_name_H-M   'P 1'
#
loop_
_entity.id
_entity.type
_entity.pdbx_description
1 polymer ?
#
loop_
_entity_poly.entity_id
_entity_poly.type
_entity_poly.pdbx_seq_one_letter_code
_entity_poly.pdbx_strand_id
1 'polypeptide(L)'
;MINLETFALVILIVQIAHSIEELATGFHKRWYLRKLSFNTFLLFEIVHNIFWISVVLFKEFPLRSELLFFFIALMFANGVQHLVWFGTEKKYVPGLITAPIHVVLFLLFFFQFVKFV
;
A
#
# COMPACT_ATOMS: atom_id res chain seq x y z
N MET A 1 14.47 -18.56 -0.73
CA MET A 1 13.41 -17.99 0.14
C MET A 1 13.44 -16.48 -0.02
N ILE A 2 12.29 -15.85 -0.24
CA ILE A 2 12.20 -14.39 -0.26
C ILE A 2 12.02 -13.92 1.19
N ASN A 3 12.93 -13.09 1.69
CA ASN A 3 12.90 -12.56 3.07
C ASN A 3 11.74 -11.55 3.23
N LEU A 4 11.20 -11.39 4.45
CA LEU A 4 10.24 -10.34 4.84
C LEU A 4 10.66 -8.97 4.30
N GLU A 5 11.95 -8.65 4.41
CA GLU A 5 12.52 -7.39 3.92
C GLU A 5 12.35 -7.22 2.41
N THR A 6 12.50 -8.29 1.64
CA THR A 6 12.31 -8.26 0.19
C THR A 6 10.85 -8.05 -0.16
N PHE A 7 9.92 -8.71 0.54
CA PHE A 7 8.48 -8.46 0.34
C PHE A 7 8.10 -7.02 0.67
N ALA A 8 8.56 -6.51 1.81
CA ALA A 8 8.29 -5.13 2.22
C ALA A 8 8.88 -4.11 1.24
N LEU A 9 10.08 -4.36 0.71
CA LEU A 9 10.70 -3.51 -0.32
C LEU A 9 9.89 -3.50 -1.62
N VAL A 10 9.47 -4.67 -2.11
CA VAL A 10 8.65 -4.75 -3.33
C VAL A 10 7.30 -4.06 -3.12
N ILE A 11 6.66 -4.29 -1.97
CA ILE A 11 5.40 -3.62 -1.60
C ILE A 11 5.60 -2.11 -1.51
N LEU A 12 6.73 -1.62 -0.98
CA LEU A 12 7.06 -0.20 -0.93
C LEU A 12 7.17 0.42 -2.33
N ILE A 13 7.83 -0.27 -3.26
CA ILE A 13 7.94 0.19 -4.65
C ILE A 13 6.54 0.31 -5.28
N VAL A 14 5.68 -0.71 -5.08
CA VAL A 14 4.30 -0.68 -5.57
C VAL A 14 3.50 0.43 -4.89
N GLN A 15 3.70 0.66 -3.59
CA GLN A 15 3.03 1.72 -2.85
C GLN A 15 3.40 3.11 -3.38
N ILE A 16 4.67 3.36 -3.69
CA ILE A 16 5.08 4.63 -4.31
C ILE A 16 4.38 4.80 -5.66
N ALA A 17 4.33 3.75 -6.48
CA ALA A 17 3.61 3.79 -7.76
C ALA A 17 2.09 4.02 -7.56
N HIS A 18 1.50 3.41 -6.53
CA HIS A 18 0.10 3.60 -6.15
C HIS A 18 -0.18 5.04 -5.73
N SER A 19 0.63 5.61 -4.84
CA SER A 19 0.56 7.03 -4.45
C SER A 19 0.61 7.97 -5.66
N ILE A 20 1.49 7.68 -6.65
CA ILE A 20 1.58 8.45 -7.90
C ILE A 20 0.30 8.32 -8.72
N GLU A 21 -0.23 7.10 -8.88
CA GLU A 21 -1.49 6.84 -9.58
C GLU A 21 -2.65 7.62 -8.95
N GLU A 22 -2.78 7.57 -7.63
CA GLU A 22 -3.84 8.25 -6.88
C GLU A 22 -3.77 9.77 -6.98
N LEU A 23 -2.56 10.34 -6.92
CA LEU A 23 -2.33 11.76 -7.14
C LEU A 23 -2.70 12.17 -8.57
N ALA A 24 -2.27 11.41 -9.57
CA ALA A 24 -2.50 11.69 -10.99
C ALA A 24 -3.99 11.58 -11.37
N THR A 25 -4.71 10.64 -10.76
CA THR A 25 -6.11 10.35 -11.09
C THR A 25 -7.11 11.05 -10.14
N GLY A 26 -6.60 11.78 -9.15
CA GLY A 26 -7.40 12.68 -8.33
C GLY A 26 -8.18 11.97 -7.22
N PHE A 27 -7.57 10.97 -6.56
CA PHE A 27 -8.15 10.25 -5.42
C PHE A 27 -8.75 11.20 -4.38
N HIS A 28 -8.02 12.24 -3.99
CA HIS A 28 -8.45 13.27 -3.04
C HIS A 28 -9.83 13.90 -3.32
N LYS A 29 -10.29 13.91 -4.58
CA LYS A 29 -11.61 14.44 -4.98
C LYS A 29 -12.72 13.40 -4.91
N ARG A 30 -12.36 12.13 -5.06
CA ARG A 30 -13.29 11.00 -5.25
C ARG A 30 -13.42 10.10 -4.03
N TRP A 31 -12.49 10.18 -3.09
CA TRP A 31 -12.46 9.32 -1.92
C TRP A 31 -13.80 9.38 -1.16
N TYR A 32 -14.44 8.23 -1.02
CA TYR A 32 -15.82 8.09 -0.52
C TYR A 32 -15.95 8.40 0.98
N LEU A 33 -14.86 8.24 1.75
CA LEU A 33 -14.86 8.56 3.18
C LEU A 33 -14.79 10.07 3.42
N ARG A 34 -13.94 10.79 2.68
CA ARG A 34 -13.74 12.22 2.87
C ARG A 34 -13.07 12.85 1.66
N LYS A 35 -13.59 14.01 1.22
CA LYS A 35 -12.89 14.86 0.24
C LYS A 35 -11.76 15.63 0.93
N LEU A 36 -10.59 15.65 0.29
CA LEU A 36 -9.41 16.35 0.77
C LEU A 36 -8.96 17.41 -0.24
N SER A 37 -8.31 18.46 0.25
CA SER A 37 -7.56 19.36 -0.63
C SER A 37 -6.36 18.60 -1.22
N PHE A 38 -5.93 18.96 -2.44
CA PHE A 38 -4.76 18.35 -3.05
C PHE A 38 -3.53 18.45 -2.16
N ASN A 39 -3.28 19.61 -1.54
CA ASN A 39 -2.12 19.83 -0.67
C ASN A 39 -2.16 18.96 0.58
N THR A 40 -3.34 18.78 1.18
CA THR A 40 -3.50 17.87 2.34
C THR A 40 -3.20 16.43 1.96
N PHE A 41 -3.70 15.98 0.81
CA PHE A 41 -3.47 14.63 0.32
C PHE A 41 -2.00 14.42 -0.07
N LEU A 42 -1.38 15.37 -0.78
CA LEU A 42 0.04 15.32 -1.13
C LEU A 42 0.93 15.26 0.12
N LEU A 43 0.65 16.09 1.14
CA LEU A 43 1.39 16.05 2.40
C LEU A 43 1.24 14.68 3.08
N PHE A 44 0.03 14.14 3.11
CA PHE A 44 -0.22 12.79 3.62
C PHE A 44 0.62 11.75 2.88
N GLU A 45 0.60 11.74 1.54
CA GLU A 45 1.38 10.80 0.72
C GLU A 45 2.88 10.92 0.97
N ILE A 46 3.41 12.13 1.07
CA ILE A 46 4.83 12.37 1.37
C ILE A 46 5.19 11.81 2.75
N VAL A 47 4.41 12.13 3.79
CA VAL A 47 4.67 11.66 5.16
C VAL A 47 4.55 10.14 5.24
N HIS A 48 3.52 9.56 4.63
CA HIS A 48 3.29 8.13 4.57
C HIS A 48 4.46 7.40 3.90
N ASN A 49 4.89 7.85 2.71
CA ASN A 49 6.01 7.23 2.00
C ASN A 49 7.33 7.42 2.74
N ILE A 50 7.64 8.60 3.28
CA ILE A 50 8.86 8.82 4.07
C ILE A 50 8.90 7.90 5.29
N PHE A 51 7.79 7.75 6.00
CA PHE A 51 7.71 6.85 7.15
C PHE A 51 8.04 5.41 6.73
N TRP A 52 7.37 4.88 5.71
CA TRP A 52 7.59 3.49 5.29
C TRP A 52 8.95 3.25 4.63
N ILE A 53 9.49 4.23 3.89
CA ILE A 53 10.87 4.20 3.42
C ILE A 53 11.83 4.06 4.60
N SER A 54 11.61 4.84 5.67
CA SER A 54 12.45 4.80 6.86
C SER A 54 12.40 3.44 7.56
N VAL A 55 11.20 2.86 7.72
CA VAL A 55 11.03 1.52 8.33
C VAL A 55 11.71 0.44 7.49
N VAL A 56 11.57 0.49 6.17
CA VAL A 56 12.14 -0.53 5.26
C VAL A 56 13.68 -0.43 5.22
N LEU A 57 14.24 0.78 5.11
CA LEU A 57 15.66 0.99 4.87
C LEU A 57 16.53 1.05 6.15
N PHE A 58 16.00 1.53 7.28
CA PHE A 58 16.76 1.63 8.52
C PHE A 58 16.60 0.37 9.37
N LYS A 59 17.66 -0.44 9.46
CA LYS A 59 17.62 -1.73 10.17
C LYS A 59 17.36 -1.60 11.68
N GLU A 60 17.85 -0.52 12.29
CA GLU A 60 17.70 -0.22 13.72
C GLU A 60 16.38 0.52 14.06
N PHE A 61 15.42 0.56 13.13
CA PHE A 61 14.16 1.24 13.37
C PHE A 61 13.39 0.55 14.52
N PRO A 62 12.86 1.30 15.51
CA PRO A 62 12.14 0.70 16.63
C PRO A 62 10.92 -0.09 16.16
N LEU A 63 10.73 -1.32 16.67
CA LEU A 63 9.62 -2.21 16.30
C LEU A 63 9.56 -2.52 14.80
N ARG A 64 10.71 -2.52 14.11
CA ARG A 64 10.77 -2.68 12.66
C ARG A 64 10.06 -3.94 12.18
N SER A 65 10.30 -5.08 12.80
CA SER A 65 9.72 -6.36 12.37
C SER A 65 8.19 -6.29 12.38
N GLU A 66 7.61 -5.83 13.48
CA GLU A 66 6.18 -5.64 13.67
C GLU A 66 5.61 -4.64 12.66
N LEU A 67 6.32 -3.53 12.43
CA LEU A 67 5.92 -2.52 11.45
C LEU A 67 5.98 -3.06 10.01
N LEU A 68 6.95 -3.90 9.66
CA LEU A 68 7.01 -4.53 8.33
C LEU A 68 5.84 -5.49 8.11
N PHE A 69 5.49 -6.32 9.11
CA PHE A 69 4.30 -7.17 9.03
C PHE A 69 3.03 -6.33 8.91
N PHE A 70 2.91 -5.27 9.73
CA PHE A 70 1.78 -4.36 9.68
C PHE A 70 1.69 -3.66 8.32
N PHE A 71 2.81 -3.22 7.74
CA PHE A 71 2.85 -2.61 6.41
C PHE A 71 2.30 -3.54 5.34
N ILE A 72 2.75 -4.79 5.32
CA ILE A 72 2.29 -5.80 4.36
C ILE A 72 0.78 -6.02 4.47
N ALA A 73 0.26 -6.14 5.70
CA ALA A 73 -1.18 -6.29 5.94
C ALA A 73 -1.98 -5.01 5.59
N LEU A 74 -1.43 -3.84 5.87
CA LEU A 74 -2.04 -2.54 5.57
C LEU A 74 -2.19 -2.35 4.06
N MET A 75 -1.15 -2.66 3.29
CA MET A 75 -1.17 -2.54 1.83
C MET A 75 -2.12 -3.56 1.19
N PHE A 76 -2.23 -4.75 1.77
CA PHE A 76 -3.27 -5.71 1.39
C PHE A 76 -4.67 -5.14 1.62
N ALA A 77 -4.94 -4.61 2.81
CA ALA A 77 -6.23 -4.02 3.14
C ALA A 77 -6.57 -2.84 2.21
N ASN A 78 -5.59 -1.99 1.89
CA ASN A 78 -5.73 -0.93 0.90
C ASN A 78 -6.11 -1.53 -0.48
N GLY A 79 -5.33 -2.49 -0.99
CA GLY A 79 -5.60 -3.13 -2.28
C GLY A 79 -7.02 -3.73 -2.37
N VAL A 80 -7.46 -4.44 -1.31
CA VAL A 80 -8.83 -4.97 -1.22
C VAL A 80 -9.86 -3.85 -1.23
N GLN A 81 -9.64 -2.77 -0.50
CA GLN A 81 -10.55 -1.63 -0.45
C GLN A 81 -10.76 -0.99 -1.82
N HIS A 82 -9.71 -0.82 -2.64
CA HIS A 82 -9.85 -0.30 -4.00
C HIS A 82 -10.63 -1.24 -4.93
N LEU A 83 -10.38 -2.55 -4.82
CA LEU A 83 -11.12 -3.56 -5.60
C LEU A 83 -12.61 -3.58 -5.24
N VAL A 84 -12.93 -3.54 -3.95
CA VAL A 84 -14.32 -3.47 -3.47
C VAL A 84 -14.98 -2.17 -3.93
N TRP A 85 -14.28 -1.03 -3.81
CA TRP A 85 -14.80 0.26 -4.24
C TRP A 85 -15.07 0.30 -5.75
N PHE A 86 -14.19 -0.28 -6.57
CA PHE A 86 -14.43 -0.48 -7.99
C PHE A 86 -15.68 -1.34 -8.23
N GLY A 87 -15.84 -2.44 -7.50
CA GLY A 87 -16.99 -3.32 -7.60
C GLY A 87 -18.33 -2.64 -7.27
N THR A 88 -18.33 -1.71 -6.30
CA THR A 88 -19.53 -0.96 -5.91
C THR A 88 -19.88 0.16 -6.87
N GLU A 89 -18.89 0.96 -7.31
CA GLU A 89 -19.13 2.11 -8.22
C GLU A 89 -19.26 1.69 -9.69
N LYS A 90 -18.70 0.53 -10.07
CA LYS A 90 -18.60 0.03 -11.45
C LYS A 90 -17.98 1.06 -12.42
N LYS A 91 -17.09 1.90 -11.90
CA LYS A 91 -16.35 2.94 -12.61
C LYS A 91 -14.91 2.91 -12.15
N TYR A 92 -14.00 3.44 -12.97
CA TYR A 92 -12.59 3.54 -12.60
C TYR A 92 -12.40 4.33 -11.29
N VAL A 93 -11.68 3.70 -10.36
CA VAL A 93 -11.30 4.24 -9.06
C VAL A 93 -9.82 4.60 -9.10
N PRO A 94 -9.42 5.81 -8.66
CA PRO A 94 -8.00 6.16 -8.49
C PRO A 94 -7.22 5.10 -7.71
N GLY A 95 -6.03 4.70 -8.17
CA GLY A 95 -5.22 3.65 -7.51
C GLY A 95 -5.59 2.20 -7.88
N LEU A 96 -6.59 1.99 -8.74
CA LEU A 96 -7.08 0.65 -9.10
C LEU A 96 -6.09 -0.17 -9.95
N ILE A 97 -5.18 0.44 -10.70
CA ILE A 97 -4.23 -0.31 -11.53
C ILE A 97 -3.21 -1.04 -10.64
N THR A 98 -2.75 -0.35 -9.60
CA THR A 98 -1.72 -0.85 -8.67
C THR A 98 -2.29 -1.65 -7.50
N ALA A 99 -3.53 -1.39 -7.06
CA ALA A 99 -4.20 -2.10 -5.97
C ALA A 99 -4.21 -3.65 -6.09
N PRO A 100 -4.50 -4.27 -7.25
CA PRO A 100 -4.42 -5.72 -7.42
C PRO A 100 -3.02 -6.28 -7.15
N ILE A 101 -1.97 -5.50 -7.42
CA ILE A 101 -0.59 -5.93 -7.21
C ILE A 101 -0.32 -6.10 -5.71
N HIS A 102 -0.80 -5.18 -4.87
CA HIS A 102 -0.71 -5.33 -3.41
C HIS A 102 -1.39 -6.60 -2.91
N VAL A 103 -2.56 -6.93 -3.45
CA VAL A 103 -3.29 -8.16 -3.12
C VAL A 103 -2.49 -9.41 -3.50
N VAL A 104 -1.97 -9.46 -4.73
CA VAL A 104 -1.17 -10.60 -5.21
C VAL A 104 0.11 -10.76 -4.38
N LEU A 105 0.83 -9.68 -4.09
CA LEU A 105 2.05 -9.71 -3.29
C LEU A 105 1.79 -10.23 -1.87
N PHE A 106 0.68 -9.82 -1.26
CA PHE A 106 0.27 -10.35 0.05
C PHE A 106 -0.05 -11.83 -0.02
N LEU A 107 -0.80 -12.29 -1.03
CA LEU A 107 -1.13 -13.71 -1.16
C LEU A 107 0.13 -14.56 -1.37
N LEU A 108 1.09 -14.08 -2.18
CA LEU A 108 2.39 -14.75 -2.34
C LEU A 108 3.15 -14.83 -1.02
N PHE A 109 3.17 -13.75 -0.25
CA PHE A 109 3.76 -13.73 1.10
C PHE A 109 3.07 -14.72 2.03
N PHE A 110 1.74 -14.69 2.10
CA PHE A 110 0.92 -15.52 2.98
C PHE A 110 1.08 -17.01 2.67
N PHE A 111 0.97 -17.41 1.40
CA PHE A 111 1.12 -18.81 1.02
C PHE A 111 2.56 -19.32 1.14
N GLN A 112 3.56 -18.44 1.01
CA GLN A 112 4.92 -18.80 1.38
C GLN A 112 5.01 -19.04 2.88
N PHE A 113 4.52 -18.11 3.71
CA PHE A 113 4.53 -18.25 5.16
C PHE A 113 3.84 -19.53 5.65
N VAL A 114 2.63 -19.81 5.17
CA VAL A 114 1.82 -20.98 5.56
C VAL A 114 2.45 -22.30 5.13
N LYS A 115 3.21 -22.36 4.03
CA LYS A 115 3.92 -23.59 3.63
C LYS A 115 5.02 -24.02 4.61
N PHE A 116 5.41 -23.14 5.54
CA PHE A 116 6.49 -23.38 6.50
C PHE A 116 6.03 -23.39 7.95
N VAL A 117 4.72 -23.26 8.19
CA VAL A 117 4.07 -23.55 9.48
C VAL A 117 3.50 -24.96 9.42
#